data_AF-X1JB52-F1
#
_entry.id   AF-X1JB52-F1
#
_cell.length_a   1.000
_cell.length_b   1.000
_cell.length_c   1.000
_cell.angle_alpha   90.00
_cell.angle_beta   90.00
_cell.angle_gamma   90.00
#
_symmetry.space_group_name_H-M   'P 1'
#
loop_
_entity.id
_entity.type
_entity.pdbx_description
1 polymer ?
#
loop_
_entity_poly.entity_id
_entity_poly.type
_entity_poly.pdbx_seq_one_letter_code
_entity_poly.pdbx_strand_id
1 'polypeptide(L)'
;MSELLELKKINNMYFRDKNSVIVIGFFDGVHLGHKKIIEACVKRAKKISGASIVLTFNKPPLNVIKSEMHKKLIISYEEKIKIIDSLGV
;
A
#
# COMPACT_ATOMS: atom_id res chain seq x y z
N MET A 1 4.73 -13.07 6.36
CA MET A 1 5.41 -12.12 5.47
C MET A 1 4.46 -11.82 4.35
N SER A 2 4.13 -10.54 4.14
CA SER A 2 3.39 -10.10 2.96
C SER A 2 4.22 -10.28 1.70
N GLU A 3 3.55 -10.31 0.54
CA GLU A 3 4.19 -10.37 -0.77
C GLU A 3 4.23 -8.96 -1.37
N LEU A 4 5.43 -8.47 -1.73
CA LEU A 4 5.58 -7.20 -2.42
C LEU A 4 5.49 -7.41 -3.94
N LEU A 5 4.46 -6.81 -4.55
CA LEU A 5 4.18 -6.93 -5.98
C LEU A 5 4.40 -5.60 -6.70
N GLU A 6 5.06 -5.65 -7.85
CA GLU A 6 5.03 -4.55 -8.81
C GLU A 6 3.83 -4.69 -9.73
N LEU A 7 2.98 -3.65 -9.79
CA LEU A 7 1.75 -3.68 -10.58
C LEU A 7 1.99 -4.01 -12.07
N LYS A 8 3.15 -3.63 -12.62
CA LYS A 8 3.54 -3.90 -14.02
C LYS A 8 3.88 -5.38 -14.27
N LYS A 9 4.14 -6.16 -13.23
CA LYS A 9 4.53 -7.58 -13.29
C LYS A 9 3.36 -8.53 -13.08
N ILE A 10 2.17 -8.02 -12.78
CA ILE A 10 0.95 -8.82 -12.60
C ILE A 10 -0.06 -8.53 -13.71
N ASN A 11 -0.92 -9.50 -14.00
CA ASN A 11 -2.03 -9.35 -14.95
C ASN A 11 -3.37 -9.25 -14.22
N ASN A 12 -4.45 -9.02 -14.96
CA ASN A 12 -5.81 -8.90 -14.43
C ASN A 12 -6.36 -10.21 -13.80
N MET A 13 -5.68 -11.35 -13.96
CA MET A 13 -6.09 -12.63 -13.36
C MET A 13 -5.52 -12.84 -11.96
N TYR A 14 -4.47 -12.12 -11.56
CA TYR A 14 -3.72 -12.41 -10.32
C TYR A 14 -4.58 -12.38 -9.04
N PHE A 15 -5.57 -11.48 -8.98
CA PHE A 15 -6.51 -11.37 -7.85
C PHE A 15 -7.94 -11.83 -8.18
N ARG A 16 -8.16 -12.44 -9.36
CA ARG A 16 -9.52 -12.73 -9.87
C ARG A 16 -10.34 -13.62 -8.94
N ASP A 17 -9.69 -14.61 -8.33
CA ASP A 17 -10.34 -15.59 -7.46
C ASP A 17 -10.19 -15.26 -5.97
N LYS A 18 -9.70 -14.05 -5.65
CA LYS A 18 -9.50 -13.59 -4.28
C LYS A 18 -10.49 -12.49 -3.93
N ASN A 19 -11.34 -12.73 -2.93
CA ASN A 19 -12.07 -11.64 -2.27
C ASN A 19 -11.05 -10.67 -1.68
N SER A 20 -10.94 -9.47 -2.25
CA SER A 20 -9.85 -8.55 -1.91
C SER A 20 -10.41 -7.27 -1.31
N VAL A 21 -9.77 -6.79 -0.24
CA VAL A 21 -9.99 -5.44 0.30
C VAL A 21 -8.73 -4.65 0.04
N ILE A 22 -8.87 -3.52 -0.64
CA ILE A 22 -7.75 -2.73 -1.11
C ILE A 22 -7.84 -1.34 -0.49
N VAL A 23 -6.72 -0.85 0.04
CA VAL A 23 -6.55 0.57 0.36
C VAL A 23 -5.48 1.15 -0.54
N ILE A 24 -5.75 2.34 -1.06
CA ILE A 24 -4.91 3.01 -2.04
C ILE A 24 -4.47 4.35 -1.46
N GLY A 25 -3.16 4.64 -1.51
CA GLY A 25 -2.65 5.88 -0.98
C GLY A 25 -1.13 6.00 -1.08
N PHE A 26 -0.61 7.21 -0.88
CA PHE A 26 0.83 7.42 -0.89
C PHE A 26 1.53 6.92 0.38
N PHE A 27 0.82 6.91 1.51
CA PHE A 27 1.27 6.38 2.80
C PHE A 27 2.65 6.87 3.25
N ASP A 28 3.04 8.09 2.88
CA ASP A 28 4.31 8.67 3.33
C ASP A 28 4.26 8.94 4.84
N GLY A 29 5.31 8.50 5.55
CA GLY A 29 5.41 8.53 7.01
C GLY A 29 4.48 7.56 7.78
N VAL A 30 3.54 6.87 7.12
CA VAL A 30 2.58 5.90 7.73
C VAL A 30 2.05 6.35 9.11
N HIS A 31 1.60 7.60 9.21
CA HIS A 31 1.09 8.20 10.44
C HIS A 31 -0.17 7.50 10.98
N LEU A 32 -0.67 7.89 12.16
CA LEU A 32 -1.83 7.25 12.82
C LEU A 32 -3.07 7.10 11.93
N GLY A 33 -3.40 8.09 11.10
CA GLY A 33 -4.50 7.99 10.13
C GLY A 33 -4.32 6.86 9.10
N HIS A 34 -3.12 6.73 8.53
CA HIS A 34 -2.78 5.64 7.60
C HIS A 34 -2.89 4.28 8.30
N LYS A 35 -2.35 4.16 9.53
CA LYS A 35 -2.43 2.93 10.32
C LYS A 35 -3.88 2.49 10.51
N LYS A 36 -4.76 3.39 10.95
CA LYS A 36 -6.19 3.10 11.13
C LYS A 36 -6.87 2.57 9.86
N ILE A 37 -6.56 3.14 8.70
CA ILE A 37 -7.15 2.72 7.42
C ILE A 37 -6.61 1.35 6.99
N ILE A 38 -5.31 1.11 7.14
CA ILE A 38 -4.67 -0.17 6.82
C ILE A 38 -5.19 -1.28 7.75
N GLU A 39 -5.25 -1.04 9.06
CA GLU A 39 -5.81 -1.98 10.04
C GLU A 39 -7.28 -2.30 9.75
N ALA A 40 -8.07 -1.31 9.33
CA ALA A 40 -9.45 -1.53 8.91
C ALA A 40 -9.54 -2.42 7.66
N CYS A 41 -8.62 -2.25 6.70
CA CYS A 41 -8.48 -3.10 5.52
C CYS A 41 -8.22 -4.55 5.92
N VAL A 42 -7.19 -4.80 6.75
CA VAL A 42 -6.82 -6.12 7.27
C VAL A 42 -7.99 -6.76 8.01
N LYS A 43 -8.64 -6.02 8.91
CA LYS A 43 -9.79 -6.51 9.68
C LYS A 43 -10.96 -6.89 8.77
N ARG A 44 -11.22 -6.12 7.71
CA ARG A 44 -12.31 -6.41 6.76
C ARG A 44 -11.97 -7.60 5.87
N ALA A 45 -10.75 -7.69 5.36
CA ALA A 45 -10.28 -8.84 4.58
C ALA A 45 -10.42 -10.14 5.36
N LYS A 46 -9.98 -10.15 6.63
CA LYS A 46 -10.11 -11.30 7.53
C LYS A 46 -11.57 -11.74 7.73
N LYS A 47 -12.50 -10.80 7.85
CA LYS A 47 -13.94 -11.11 8.03
C LYS A 47 -14.58 -11.80 6.84
N ILE A 48 -14.05 -11.59 5.63
CA ILE A 48 -14.57 -12.17 4.39
C ILE A 48 -13.71 -13.31 3.86
N SER A 49 -12.77 -13.80 4.68
CA SER A 49 -11.74 -14.78 4.29
C SER A 49 -11.00 -14.38 3.01
N GLY A 50 -10.70 -13.09 2.90
CA GLY A 50 -10.11 -12.44 1.74
C GLY A 50 -8.68 -11.96 1.94
N ALA A 51 -8.11 -11.35 0.90
CA ALA A 51 -6.79 -10.73 0.90
C ALA A 51 -6.86 -9.24 1.28
N SER A 52 -5.99 -8.79 2.17
CA SER A 52 -5.69 -7.38 2.41
C SER A 52 -4.62 -6.90 1.44
N ILE A 53 -4.84 -5.77 0.79
CA ILE A 53 -3.90 -5.21 -0.18
C ILE A 53 -3.70 -3.73 0.12
N VAL A 54 -2.44 -3.32 0.15
CA VAL A 54 -2.05 -1.90 0.14
C VAL A 54 -1.44 -1.58 -1.21
N LEU A 55 -2.12 -0.71 -1.97
CA LEU A 55 -1.58 -0.15 -3.20
C LEU A 55 -0.94 1.21 -2.88
N THR A 56 0.38 1.31 -3.05
CA THR A 56 1.17 2.51 -2.74
C THR A 56 2.09 2.92 -3.88
N PHE A 57 2.74 4.07 -3.72
CA PHE A 57 3.67 4.64 -4.69
C PHE A 57 5.06 4.83 -4.06
N ASN A 58 6.09 4.53 -4.84
CA ASN A 58 7.50 4.69 -4.45
C ASN A 58 8.02 6.13 -4.71
N LYS A 59 7.29 6.94 -5.47
CA LYS A 59 7.60 8.35 -5.73
C LYS A 59 6.38 9.22 -5.42
N PRO A 60 6.56 10.47 -4.94
CA PRO A 60 5.45 11.39 -4.78
C PRO A 60 4.73 11.59 -6.13
N PRO A 61 3.40 11.48 -6.20
CA PRO A 61 2.68 11.63 -7.47
C PRO A 61 2.95 12.95 -8.19
N LEU A 62 3.12 14.04 -7.42
CA LEU A 62 3.46 15.35 -7.97
C LEU A 62 4.82 15.38 -8.66
N ASN A 63 5.81 14.59 -8.24
CA ASN A 63 7.12 14.53 -8.89
C ASN A 63 7.06 13.80 -10.25
N VAL A 64 6.02 13.00 -10.48
CA VAL A 64 5.77 12.36 -11.77
C VAL A 64 5.05 13.32 -12.73
N ILE A 65 4.16 14.16 -12.19
CA ILE A 65 3.34 15.11 -12.97
C ILE A 65 4.11 16.42 -13.26
N LYS A 66 4.91 16.91 -12.31
CA LYS A 66 5.68 18.15 -12.39
C LYS A 66 7.15 17.85 -12.12
N SER A 67 8.01 18.24 -13.07
CA SER A 67 9.46 17.98 -13.01
C SER A 67 10.20 18.74 -11.88
N GLU A 68 9.59 19.76 -11.28
CA GLU A 68 10.31 20.76 -10.46
C GLU A 68 9.94 20.80 -8.97
N MET A 69 9.12 19.88 -8.46
CA MET A 69 8.81 19.85 -7.02
C MET A 69 9.47 18.66 -6.35
N HIS A 70 10.57 18.89 -5.63
CA HIS A 70 11.20 17.88 -4.78
C HIS A 70 10.48 17.81 -3.43
N LYS A 71 9.30 17.18 -3.40
CA LYS A 71 8.69 16.85 -2.11
C LYS A 71 9.59 15.81 -1.42
N LYS A 72 10.28 16.22 -0.35
CA LYS A 72 11.08 15.31 0.48
C LYS A 72 10.15 14.28 1.13
N LEU A 73 10.57 13.02 1.10
CA LEU A 73 9.86 11.93 1.74
C LEU A 73 10.07 11.99 3.26
N ILE A 74 9.05 11.62 4.03
CA ILE A 74 9.16 11.51 5.50
C ILE A 74 9.97 10.27 5.87
N ILE A 75 9.79 9.18 5.14
CA ILE A 75 10.50 7.91 5.31
C ILE A 75 10.90 7.32 3.96
N SER A 76 11.90 6.44 3.96
CA SER A 76 12.30 5.69 2.76
C SER A 76 11.20 4.73 2.30
N TYR A 77 11.29 4.26 1.05
CA TYR A 77 10.35 3.27 0.52
C TYR A 77 10.45 1.95 1.31
N GLU A 78 11.65 1.56 1.68
CA GLU A 78 11.95 0.34 2.42
C GLU A 78 11.36 0.39 3.84
N GLU A 79 11.47 1.52 4.53
CA GLU A 79 10.82 1.75 5.83
C GLU A 79 9.30 1.73 5.71
N LYS A 80 8.75 2.36 4.67
CA LYS A 80 7.31 2.34 4.40
C LYS A 80 6.80 0.91 4.27
N ILE A 81 7.46 0.06 3.48
CA ILE A 81 7.08 -1.35 3.30
C ILE A 81 7.17 -2.11 4.62
N LYS A 82 8.26 -1.94 5.40
CA LYS A 82 8.41 -2.60 6.71
C LYS A 82 7.28 -2.24 7.68
N ILE A 83 6.93 -0.95 7.78
CA ILE A 83 5.85 -0.51 8.66
C ILE A 83 4.52 -1.10 8.18
N ILE A 84 4.23 -1.05 6.88
CA ILE A 84 2.99 -1.61 6.31
C ILE A 84 2.89 -3.12 6.58
N ASP A 85 3.96 -3.90 6.34
CA ASP A 85 4.01 -5.34 6.61
C ASP A 85 3.74 -5.64 8.10
N SER A 86 4.31 -4.83 9.01
CA SER A 86 4.06 -4.98 10.46
C SER A 86 2.62 -4.71 10.91
N LEU A 87 1.79 -4.07 10.08
CA LEU A 87 0.36 -3.85 10.36
C LEU A 87 -0.50 -5.07 9.98
N GLY A 88 0.11 -6.14 9.46
CA GLY A 88 -0.57 -7.40 9.15
C GLY A 88 -1.28 -7.41 7.79
N VAL A 89 -0.78 -6.60 6.85
CA VAL A 89 -1.19 -6.63 5.44
C VAL A 89 -0.91 -7.98 4.81
#